data_AF-A0A2K8XJH5-F1
#
_entry.id   AF-A0A2K8XJH5-F1
#
_cell.length_a   1.000
_cell.length_b   1.000
_cell.length_c   1.000
_cell.angle_alpha   90.00
_cell.angle_beta   90.00
_cell.angle_gamma   90.00
#
_symmetry.space_group_name_H-M   'P 1'
#
loop_
_entity.id
_entity.type
_entity.pdbx_description
1 polymer ?
#
loop_
_entity_poly.entity_id
_entity_poly.type
_entity_poly.pdbx_seq_one_letter_code
_entity_poly.pdbx_strand_id
1 'polypeptide(L)'
;MKKIKILHWFVITLIVIFIIHFLTNMYLTFYTPGFMNFGDEHYSQFIFGYYTQFVGLTFSILSFVALFFLRKGLGVTIKKGFFNKNSSKKFKIAGKLFLVSGVLSLLWDFTLLIYSKGEILFVGSIISDILLLLIGFGLLIIADFITNGNTIQQENDLTI
;
A
#
# COMPACT_ATOMS: atom_id res chain seq x y z
N MET A 1 24.43 2.14 5.68
CA MET A 1 23.25 1.33 6.07
C MET A 1 22.30 1.93 7.11
N LYS A 2 22.65 3.00 7.85
CA LYS A 2 21.76 3.59 8.88
C LYS A 2 20.39 4.04 8.32
N LYS A 3 20.37 4.73 7.17
CA LYS A 3 19.14 5.20 6.50
C LYS A 3 18.16 4.07 6.17
N ILE A 4 18.65 2.95 5.65
CA ILE A 4 17.82 1.76 5.32
C ILE A 4 17.28 1.10 6.59
N LYS A 5 18.04 1.08 7.69
CA LYS A 5 17.55 0.60 8.99
C LYS A 5 16.42 1.48 9.53
N ILE A 6 16.54 2.81 9.39
CA ILE A 6 15.47 3.75 9.76
C ILE A 6 14.21 3.48 8.92
N LEU A 7 14.35 3.36 7.59
CA LEU A 7 13.23 3.04 6.71
C LEU A 7 12.57 1.70 7.07
N HIS A 8 13.35 0.68 7.41
CA HIS A 8 12.82 -0.61 7.84
C HIS A 8 11.99 -0.51 9.13
N TRP A 9 12.48 0.23 10.13
CA TRP A 9 11.74 0.48 11.36
C TRP A 9 10.48 1.30 11.10
N PHE A 10 10.56 2.32 10.25
CA PHE A 10 9.40 3.10 9.84
C PHE A 10 8.32 2.22 9.20
N VAL A 11 8.70 1.31 8.29
CA VAL A 11 7.74 0.35 7.69
C VAL A 11 7.14 -0.59 8.73
N ILE A 12 7.91 -1.03 9.73
CA ILE A 12 7.36 -1.83 10.85
C ILE A 12 6.31 -1.03 11.62
N THR A 13 6.61 0.23 11.95
CA THR A 13 5.65 1.11 12.63
C THR A 13 4.38 1.29 11.81
N LEU A 14 4.49 1.51 10.49
CA LEU A 14 3.33 1.60 9.60
C LEU A 14 2.49 0.31 9.62
N ILE A 15 3.12 -0.87 9.61
CA ILE A 15 2.41 -2.14 9.71
C ILE A 15 1.64 -2.24 11.03
N VAL A 16 2.24 -1.83 12.15
CA VAL A 16 1.58 -1.85 13.47
C VAL A 16 0.39 -0.87 13.51
N ILE A 17 0.58 0.36 13.03
CA ILE A 17 -0.49 1.35 12.93
C ILE A 17 -1.63 0.82 12.05
N PHE A 18 -1.30 0.20 10.92
CA PHE A 18 -2.29 -0.40 10.04
C PHE A 18 -3.10 -1.50 10.73
N ILE A 19 -2.45 -2.40 11.48
CA ILE A 19 -3.13 -3.45 12.24
C ILE A 19 -4.09 -2.83 13.27
N ILE A 20 -3.63 -1.83 14.02
CA ILE A 20 -4.48 -1.13 15.01
C ILE A 20 -5.68 -0.50 14.30
N HIS A 21 -5.45 0.24 13.21
CA HIS A 21 -6.51 0.87 12.43
C HIS A 21 -7.51 -0.17 11.90
N PHE A 22 -7.03 -1.28 11.36
CA PHE A 22 -7.86 -2.36 10.85
C PHE A 22 -8.73 -2.99 11.95
N LEU A 23 -8.14 -3.31 13.11
CA LEU A 23 -8.86 -3.88 14.25
C LEU A 23 -9.90 -2.90 14.80
N THR A 24 -9.57 -1.61 14.90
CA THR A 24 -10.50 -0.57 15.34
C THR A 24 -11.68 -0.44 14.38
N ASN A 25 -11.45 -0.38 13.06
CA ASN A 25 -12.54 -0.33 12.09
C ASN A 25 -13.42 -1.58 12.19
N MET A 26 -12.82 -2.77 12.23
CA MET A 26 -13.56 -4.02 12.36
C MET A 26 -14.42 -4.04 13.63
N TYR A 27 -13.87 -3.60 14.78
CA TYR A 27 -14.63 -3.50 16.02
C TYR A 27 -15.81 -2.53 15.91
N LEU A 28 -15.59 -1.35 15.32
CA LEU A 28 -16.64 -0.34 15.13
C LEU A 28 -17.73 -0.80 14.14
N THR A 29 -17.37 -1.60 13.13
CA THR A 29 -18.33 -2.19 12.19
C THR A 29 -19.26 -3.19 12.88
N PHE A 30 -18.74 -4.03 13.79
CA PHE A 30 -19.54 -5.04 14.51
C PHE A 30 -20.26 -4.49 15.75
N TYR A 31 -19.66 -3.51 16.42
CA TYR A 31 -20.17 -2.90 17.65
C TYR A 31 -20.37 -1.40 17.43
N THR A 32 -21.20 -1.05 16.46
CA THR A 32 -21.49 0.35 16.12
C THR A 32 -22.06 1.07 17.34
N PRO A 33 -21.30 2.00 17.95
CA PRO A 33 -21.80 2.73 19.11
C PRO A 33 -22.94 3.66 18.67
N GLY A 34 -23.84 4.00 19.59
CA GLY A 34 -25.06 4.77 19.27
C GLY A 34 -24.83 6.10 18.56
N PHE A 35 -23.64 6.71 18.70
CA PHE A 35 -23.26 7.95 18.01
C PHE A 35 -22.82 7.75 16.54
N MET A 36 -22.57 6.52 16.11
CA MET A 36 -22.32 6.13 14.70
C MET A 36 -23.55 5.51 14.05
N ASN A 37 -24.71 5.54 14.71
CA ASN A 37 -25.96 5.09 14.13
C ASN A 37 -26.53 6.20 13.23
N PHE A 38 -25.88 6.40 12.08
CA PHE A 38 -26.28 7.42 11.11
C PHE A 38 -27.62 7.03 10.46
N GLY A 39 -28.49 8.01 10.23
CA GLY A 39 -29.75 7.80 9.53
C GLY A 39 -29.54 7.44 8.05
N ASP A 40 -30.61 6.95 7.41
CA ASP A 40 -30.58 6.45 6.02
C ASP A 40 -30.03 7.46 5.00
N GLU A 41 -30.17 8.76 5.27
CA GLU A 41 -29.62 9.84 4.44
C GLU A 41 -28.09 9.78 4.30
N HIS A 42 -27.37 9.36 5.34
CA HIS A 42 -25.91 9.23 5.28
C HIS A 42 -25.47 8.09 4.34
N TYR A 43 -26.19 6.97 4.36
CA TYR A 43 -25.87 5.83 3.51
C TYR A 43 -26.31 6.00 2.06
N SER A 44 -27.22 6.94 1.78
CA SER A 44 -27.70 7.25 0.41
C SER A 44 -26.61 7.78 -0.53
N GLN A 45 -25.51 8.30 0.03
CA GLN A 45 -24.36 8.81 -0.73
C GLN A 45 -23.40 7.70 -1.21
N PHE A 46 -23.64 6.45 -0.80
CA PHE A 46 -22.77 5.32 -1.10
C PHE A 46 -23.46 4.28 -2.00
N ILE A 47 -22.74 3.77 -3.01
CA ILE A 47 -23.28 2.85 -4.03
C ILE A 47 -23.89 1.58 -3.40
N PHE A 48 -23.30 1.07 -2.32
CA PHE A 48 -23.81 -0.10 -1.58
C PHE A 48 -24.27 0.25 -0.15
N GLY A 49 -24.55 1.53 0.13
CA GLY A 49 -24.84 1.99 1.48
C GLY A 49 -23.75 1.57 2.47
N TYR A 50 -24.16 0.98 3.59
CA TYR A 50 -23.28 0.44 4.63
C TYR A 50 -22.21 -0.54 4.09
N TYR A 51 -22.50 -1.33 3.04
CA TYR A 51 -21.56 -2.35 2.56
C TYR A 51 -20.35 -1.79 1.80
N THR A 52 -20.39 -0.50 1.42
CA THR A 52 -19.31 0.18 0.71
C THR A 52 -17.98 0.13 1.46
N GLN A 53 -18.02 0.14 2.80
CA GLN A 53 -16.82 0.05 3.64
C GLN A 53 -16.04 -1.26 3.46
N PHE A 54 -16.70 -2.36 3.11
CA PHE A 54 -16.05 -3.67 2.92
C PHE A 54 -15.25 -3.75 1.61
N VAL A 55 -15.63 -2.96 0.60
CA VAL A 55 -14.88 -2.86 -0.66
C VAL A 55 -13.52 -2.21 -0.41
N GLY A 56 -13.52 -1.06 0.29
CA GLY A 56 -12.28 -0.39 0.70
C GLY A 56 -11.40 -1.28 1.59
N LEU A 57 -12.01 -2.04 2.50
CA LEU A 57 -11.30 -3.00 3.34
C LEU A 57 -10.59 -4.08 2.53
N THR A 58 -11.19 -4.55 1.43
CA THR A 58 -10.57 -5.54 0.53
C THR A 58 -9.30 -4.99 -0.13
N PHE A 59 -9.33 -3.74 -0.61
CA PHE A 59 -8.13 -3.10 -1.19
C PHE A 59 -7.06 -2.85 -0.12
N SER A 60 -7.46 -2.51 1.11
CA SER A 60 -6.54 -2.31 2.22
C SER A 60 -5.70 -3.56 2.51
N ILE A 61 -6.26 -4.76 2.35
CA ILE A 61 -5.55 -6.04 2.53
C ILE A 61 -4.42 -6.19 1.51
N LEU A 62 -4.64 -5.79 0.24
CA LEU A 62 -3.59 -5.83 -0.78
C LEU A 62 -2.41 -4.91 -0.42
N SER A 63 -2.72 -3.68 0.02
CA SER A 63 -1.73 -2.72 0.50
C SER A 63 -0.97 -3.23 1.72
N PHE A 64 -1.65 -3.91 2.64
CA PHE A 64 -1.03 -4.53 3.81
C PHE A 64 -0.06 -5.64 3.45
N VAL A 65 -0.44 -6.52 2.51
CA VAL A 65 0.45 -7.56 1.98
C VAL A 65 1.67 -6.93 1.30
N ALA A 66 1.49 -5.85 0.55
CA ALA A 66 2.58 -5.10 -0.08
C ALA A 66 3.61 -4.59 0.96
N LEU A 67 3.13 -4.02 2.08
CA LEU A 67 4.00 -3.58 3.19
C LEU A 67 4.83 -4.71 3.78
N PHE A 68 4.29 -5.93 3.90
CA PHE A 68 5.07 -7.08 4.36
C PHE A 68 6.20 -7.45 3.39
N PHE A 69 5.94 -7.41 2.08
CA PHE A 69 6.99 -7.64 1.08
C PHE A 69 8.06 -6.54 1.11
N LEU A 70 7.65 -5.29 1.27
CA LEU A 70 8.57 -4.16 1.43
C LEU A 70 9.47 -4.33 2.67
N ARG A 71 8.88 -4.66 3.82
CA ARG A 71 9.60 -4.97 5.06
C ARG A 71 10.61 -6.11 4.84
N LYS A 72 10.18 -7.21 4.20
CA LYS A 72 11.05 -8.37 3.91
C LYS A 72 12.20 -7.96 2.97
N GLY A 73 11.93 -7.17 1.94
CA GLY A 73 12.96 -6.65 1.03
C GLY A 73 14.03 -5.84 1.76
N LEU A 74 13.60 -4.87 2.58
CA LEU A 74 14.49 -4.06 3.42
C LEU A 74 15.28 -4.91 4.41
N GLY A 75 14.64 -5.91 5.04
CA GLY A 75 15.29 -6.83 5.96
C GLY A 75 16.41 -7.65 5.30
N VAL A 76 16.18 -8.12 4.06
CA VAL A 76 17.22 -8.81 3.28
C VAL A 76 18.38 -7.88 2.97
N THR A 77 18.12 -6.64 2.57
CA THR A 77 19.15 -5.62 2.32
C THR A 77 19.98 -5.34 3.57
N ILE A 78 19.33 -5.21 4.74
CA ILE A 78 20.02 -4.95 6.01
C ILE A 78 20.90 -6.14 6.42
N LYS A 79 20.37 -7.37 6.31
CA LYS A 79 21.10 -8.59 6.68
C LYS A 79 22.35 -8.81 5.82
N LYS A 80 22.25 -8.56 4.51
CA LYS A 80 23.40 -8.73 3.59
C LYS A 80 24.31 -7.51 3.52
N GLY A 81 23.87 -6.35 4.01
CA GLY A 81 24.65 -5.10 3.97
C GLY A 81 24.56 -4.33 2.65
N PHE A 82 23.96 -4.90 1.61
CA PHE A 82 23.79 -4.30 0.28
C PHE A 82 22.51 -4.80 -0.41
N PHE A 83 22.09 -4.08 -1.45
CA PHE A 83 20.95 -4.45 -2.29
C PHE A 83 21.33 -5.58 -3.25
N ASN A 84 20.51 -6.62 -3.32
CA ASN A 84 20.78 -7.82 -4.10
C ASN A 84 19.54 -8.31 -4.84
N LYS A 85 19.70 -9.34 -5.68
CA LYS A 85 18.61 -9.96 -6.45
C LYS A 85 17.44 -10.43 -5.57
N ASN A 86 17.69 -10.89 -4.35
CA ASN A 86 16.62 -11.32 -3.44
C ASN A 86 15.82 -10.13 -2.88
N SER A 87 16.48 -9.04 -2.47
CA SER A 87 15.77 -7.82 -2.07
C SER A 87 15.02 -7.19 -3.24
N SER A 88 15.61 -7.18 -4.44
CA SER A 88 14.97 -6.70 -5.67
C SER A 88 13.68 -7.45 -5.98
N LYS A 89 13.69 -8.79 -5.96
CA LYS A 89 12.47 -9.60 -6.14
C LYS A 89 11.35 -9.20 -5.16
N LYS A 90 11.68 -8.93 -3.90
CA LYS A 90 10.70 -8.53 -2.88
C LYS A 90 10.16 -7.12 -3.13
N PHE A 91 11.01 -6.17 -3.51
CA PHE A 91 10.57 -4.82 -3.91
C PHE A 91 9.70 -4.84 -5.16
N LYS A 92 10.03 -5.70 -6.15
CA LYS A 92 9.21 -5.87 -7.35
C LYS A 92 7.81 -6.39 -7.03
N ILE A 93 7.69 -7.36 -6.12
CA ILE A 93 6.39 -7.85 -5.66
C ILE A 93 5.63 -6.76 -4.89
N ALA A 94 6.28 -6.07 -3.95
CA ALA A 94 5.66 -4.98 -3.21
C ALA A 94 5.16 -3.85 -4.14
N GLY A 95 6.00 -3.44 -5.10
CA GLY A 95 5.65 -2.42 -6.09
C GLY A 95 4.45 -2.82 -6.94
N LYS A 96 4.41 -4.06 -7.44
CA LYS A 96 3.24 -4.58 -8.19
C LYS A 96 1.97 -4.58 -7.35
N LEU A 97 2.05 -5.02 -6.09
CA LEU A 97 0.88 -5.04 -5.21
C LEU A 97 0.37 -3.63 -4.90
N PHE A 98 1.26 -2.66 -4.66
CA PHE A 98 0.87 -1.26 -4.50
C PHE A 98 0.24 -0.67 -5.76
N LEU A 99 0.77 -0.99 -6.95
CA LEU A 99 0.15 -0.55 -8.21
C LEU A 99 -1.24 -1.15 -8.40
N VAL A 100 -1.40 -2.46 -8.21
CA VAL A 100 -2.71 -3.11 -8.35
C VAL A 100 -3.69 -2.54 -7.33
N SER A 101 -3.27 -2.39 -6.06
CA SER A 101 -4.12 -1.81 -5.02
C SER A 101 -4.51 -0.37 -5.35
N GLY A 102 -3.55 0.46 -5.79
CA GLY A 102 -3.79 1.87 -6.11
C GLY A 102 -4.66 2.08 -7.35
N VAL A 103 -4.55 1.23 -8.37
CA VAL A 103 -5.43 1.32 -9.54
C VAL A 103 -6.86 0.94 -9.15
N LEU A 104 -7.02 -0.15 -8.39
CA LEU A 104 -8.35 -0.61 -7.96
C LEU A 104 -9.03 0.40 -7.04
N SER A 105 -8.30 0.96 -6.06
CA SER A 105 -8.85 1.98 -5.17
C SER A 105 -9.16 3.27 -5.92
N LEU A 106 -8.27 3.73 -6.82
CA LEU A 106 -8.51 4.93 -7.63
C LEU A 106 -9.78 4.82 -8.48
N LEU A 107 -9.99 3.67 -9.14
CA LEU A 107 -11.20 3.44 -9.94
C LEU A 107 -12.46 3.42 -9.06
N TRP A 108 -12.38 2.82 -7.88
CA TRP A 108 -13.47 2.77 -6.93
C TRP A 108 -13.82 4.16 -6.38
N ASP A 109 -12.83 4.91 -5.89
CA ASP A 109 -13.04 6.21 -5.27
C ASP A 109 -13.46 7.27 -6.31
N PHE A 110 -13.00 7.15 -7.55
CA PHE A 110 -13.51 7.96 -8.65
C PHE A 110 -14.98 7.66 -8.96
N THR A 111 -15.39 6.39 -8.91
CA THR A 111 -16.79 6.00 -9.10
C THR A 111 -17.66 6.55 -7.96
N LEU A 112 -17.18 6.49 -6.71
CA LEU A 112 -17.87 7.07 -5.55
C LEU A 112 -17.95 8.60 -5.62
N LEU A 113 -16.91 9.27 -6.09
CA LEU A 113 -16.92 10.73 -6.27
C LEU A 113 -18.03 11.17 -7.24
N ILE A 114 -18.21 10.45 -8.37
CA ILE A 114 -19.28 10.74 -9.33
C ILE A 114 -20.64 10.48 -8.69
N TYR A 115 -20.80 9.33 -8.02
CA TYR A 115 -22.08 8.93 -7.42
C TYR A 115 -22.54 9.90 -6.31
N SER A 116 -21.60 10.37 -5.50
CA SER A 116 -21.83 11.30 -4.39
C SER A 116 -21.94 12.78 -4.80
N LYS A 117 -21.96 13.08 -6.11
CA LYS A 117 -22.02 14.46 -6.65
C LYS A 117 -20.84 15.35 -6.21
N GLY A 118 -19.66 14.77 -6.03
CA GLY A 118 -18.43 15.52 -5.76
C GLY A 118 -18.13 15.80 -4.29
N GLU A 119 -18.59 14.93 -3.38
CA GLU A 119 -18.24 15.00 -1.94
C GLU A 119 -16.71 15.06 -1.73
N ILE A 120 -16.26 16.02 -0.91
CA ILE A 120 -14.83 16.35 -0.72
C ILE A 120 -14.04 15.16 -0.15
N LEU A 121 -14.70 14.31 0.64
CA LEU A 121 -14.08 13.13 1.25
C LEU A 121 -13.44 12.22 0.21
N PHE A 122 -14.08 12.00 -0.94
CA PHE A 122 -13.55 11.13 -2.00
C PHE A 122 -12.40 11.77 -2.80
N VAL A 123 -12.30 13.11 -2.82
CA VAL A 123 -11.14 13.81 -3.40
C VAL A 123 -9.88 13.51 -2.59
N GLY A 124 -9.99 13.47 -1.26
CA GLY A 124 -8.88 13.09 -0.38
C GLY A 124 -8.40 11.66 -0.60
N SER A 125 -9.33 10.73 -0.84
CA SER A 125 -8.99 9.33 -1.12
C SER A 125 -8.24 9.17 -2.44
N ILE A 126 -8.69 9.85 -3.51
CA ILE A 126 -8.01 9.84 -4.82
C ILE A 126 -6.54 10.28 -4.73
N ILE A 127 -6.23 11.31 -3.93
CA ILE A 127 -4.84 11.76 -3.72
C ILE A 127 -4.01 10.65 -3.06
N SER A 128 -4.60 9.94 -2.10
CA SER A 128 -3.94 8.82 -1.41
C SER A 128 -3.69 7.65 -2.37
N ASP A 129 -4.60 7.39 -3.29
CA ASP A 129 -4.44 6.35 -4.32
C ASP A 129 -3.30 6.68 -5.28
N ILE A 130 -3.21 7.94 -5.73
CA ILE A 130 -2.12 8.41 -6.58
C ILE A 130 -0.77 8.26 -5.86
N LEU A 131 -0.71 8.60 -4.57
CA LEU A 131 0.49 8.40 -3.77
C LEU A 131 0.89 6.91 -3.70
N LEU A 132 -0.08 6.02 -3.54
CA LEU A 132 0.14 4.58 -3.53
C LEU A 132 0.73 4.09 -4.87
N LEU A 133 0.22 4.61 -6.00
CA LEU A 133 0.75 4.34 -7.32
C LEU A 133 2.20 4.82 -7.48
N LEU A 134 2.50 6.04 -7.02
CA LEU A 134 3.86 6.59 -7.07
C LEU A 134 4.85 5.76 -6.25
N ILE A 135 4.45 5.30 -5.06
CA ILE A 135 5.26 4.38 -4.24
C ILE A 135 5.47 3.06 -4.99
N GLY A 136 4.41 2.52 -5.62
CA GLY A 136 4.48 1.32 -6.44
C GLY A 136 5.51 1.42 -7.57
N PHE A 137 5.43 2.50 -8.37
CA PHE A 137 6.41 2.78 -9.43
C PHE A 137 7.82 2.98 -8.88
N GLY A 138 7.99 3.75 -7.81
CA GLY A 138 9.29 3.97 -7.19
C GLY A 138 9.98 2.66 -6.78
N LEU A 139 9.22 1.69 -6.25
CA LEU A 139 9.75 0.37 -5.90
C LEU A 139 10.13 -0.47 -7.13
N LEU A 140 9.38 -0.38 -8.23
CA LEU A 140 9.73 -1.07 -9.47
C LEU A 140 11.02 -0.51 -10.06
N ILE A 141 11.15 0.81 -10.12
CA ILE A 141 12.35 1.49 -10.58
C ILE A 141 13.57 1.06 -9.75
N ILE A 142 13.45 1.08 -8.42
CA ILE A 142 14.52 0.61 -7.52
C ILE A 142 14.87 -0.86 -7.79
N ALA A 143 13.86 -1.73 -7.96
CA ALA A 143 14.10 -3.15 -8.24
C ALA A 143 14.86 -3.36 -9.55
N ASP A 144 14.52 -2.61 -10.60
CA ASP A 144 15.18 -2.70 -11.90
C ASP A 144 16.62 -2.15 -11.83
N PHE A 145 16.85 -1.01 -11.14
CA PHE A 145 18.21 -0.51 -10.88
C PHE A 145 19.09 -1.53 -10.15
N ILE A 146 18.57 -2.19 -9.11
CA ILE A 146 19.31 -3.22 -8.38
C ILE A 146 19.62 -4.42 -9.28
N THR A 147 18.68 -4.80 -10.16
CA THR A 147 18.86 -5.98 -11.02
C THR A 147 19.91 -5.69 -12.09
N ASN A 148 19.79 -4.57 -12.80
CA ASN A 148 20.71 -4.18 -13.87
C ASN A 148 22.11 -3.89 -13.32
N GLY A 149 22.22 -3.23 -12.16
CA GLY A 149 23.52 -3.00 -11.51
C GLY A 149 24.23 -4.29 -11.10
N ASN A 150 23.50 -5.30 -10.63
CA ASN A 150 24.09 -6.61 -10.32
C ASN A 150 24.54 -7.35 -11.59
N THR A 151 23.81 -7.23 -12.70
CA THR A 151 24.20 -7.86 -13.97
C THR A 151 25.50 -7.27 -14.51
N ILE A 152 25.63 -5.93 -14.52
CA ILE A 152 26.84 -5.24 -14.98
C ILE A 152 28.06 -5.67 -14.15
N GLN A 153 27.92 -5.77 -12.82
CA GLN A 153 29.01 -6.23 -11.96
C GLN A 153 29.40 -7.68 -12.28
N GLN A 154 28.42 -8.56 -12.48
CA GLN A 154 28.67 -9.96 -12.79
C GLN A 154 29.35 -10.15 -14.16
N GLU A 155 28.99 -9.37 -15.17
CA GLU A 155 29.64 -9.38 -16.49
C GLU A 155 31.10 -8.90 -16.40
N ASN A 156 31.35 -7.84 -15.63
CA ASN A 156 32.70 -7.32 -15.45
C ASN A 156 33.62 -8.32 -14.72
N ASP A 157 33.11 -9.00 -13.69
CA ASP A 157 33.83 -10.04 -12.93
C ASP A 157 34.10 -11.32 -13.76
N LEU A 158 33.41 -11.52 -14.89
CA LEU A 158 33.63 -12.65 -15.81
C LEU A 158 34.57 -12.32 -16.97
N THR A 159 34.90 -11.05 -17.16
CA THR A 159 35.71 -10.56 -18.30
C THR A 159 37.15 -10.22 -17.90
N ILE A 160 37.43 -10.06 -16.61
CA ILE A 160 38.76 -9.84 -16.02
C ILE A 160 39.29 -11.17 -15.47
#